data_AF-A0A2D5F6G5-F1
#
_entry.id   AF-A0A2D5F6G5-F1
#
_cell.length_a   1.000
_cell.length_b   1.000
_cell.length_c   1.000
_cell.angle_alpha   90.00
_cell.angle_beta   90.00
_cell.angle_gamma   90.00
#
_symmetry.space_group_name_H-M   'P 1'
#
loop_
_entity.id
_entity.type
_entity.pdbx_description
1 polymer ?
#
loop_
_entity_poly.entity_id
_entity_poly.type
_entity_poly.pdbx_seq_one_letter_code
_entity_poly.pdbx_strand_id
1 'polypeptide(L)'
;MFKKKNDKNLFNMVDAENIKLSGSRVKVFKYVPSNDIDDVYQESRQKTIAHEPVTMWAHYDPRPVEENLTQFGVEMQMDQIFVFNKSYTEQMLGEPISIGDIIQPEFQDVKFEVFEVQEDSFEAYGVYHLLAHAKFLRDTQDIHNEDFFDKTDELGGYDR
;
A
#
# COMPACT_ATOMS: atom_id res chain seq x y z
N MET A 1 19.47 -18.14 -33.12
CA MET A 1 19.79 -17.01 -32.23
C MET A 1 18.48 -16.30 -31.92
N PHE A 2 17.83 -16.65 -30.81
CA PHE A 2 16.52 -16.10 -30.45
C PHE A 2 16.64 -14.61 -30.16
N LYS A 3 15.72 -13.81 -30.72
CA LYS A 3 15.70 -12.35 -30.53
C LYS A 3 15.24 -12.06 -29.08
N LYS A 4 16.16 -12.14 -28.12
CA LYS A 4 15.94 -11.94 -26.66
C LYS A 4 14.98 -10.80 -26.30
N LYS A 5 14.93 -9.73 -27.10
CA LYS A 5 14.06 -8.56 -26.89
C LYS A 5 12.58 -8.82 -27.16
N ASN A 6 12.25 -9.66 -28.15
CA ASN A 6 10.85 -9.99 -28.48
C ASN A 6 10.28 -10.98 -27.44
N ASP A 7 11.10 -11.94 -27.03
CA ASP A 7 10.71 -12.98 -26.09
C ASP A 7 10.44 -12.39 -24.68
N LYS A 8 11.25 -11.41 -24.27
CA LYS A 8 11.04 -10.64 -23.01
C LYS A 8 9.70 -9.90 -22.97
N ASN A 9 9.31 -9.26 -24.08
CA ASN A 9 8.06 -8.52 -24.14
C ASN A 9 6.84 -9.46 -24.14
N LEU A 10 6.94 -10.59 -24.84
CA LEU A 10 5.90 -11.62 -24.83
C LEU A 10 5.72 -12.20 -23.43
N PHE A 11 6.82 -12.50 -22.74
CA PHE A 11 6.79 -12.98 -21.36
C PHE A 11 6.09 -11.97 -20.43
N ASN A 12 6.48 -10.70 -20.50
CA ASN A 12 5.84 -9.60 -19.74
C ASN A 12 4.32 -9.55 -19.97
N MET A 13 3.88 -9.68 -21.22
CA MET A 13 2.46 -9.63 -21.57
C MET A 13 1.68 -10.83 -21.03
N VAL A 14 2.23 -12.04 -21.17
CA VAL A 14 1.60 -13.26 -20.66
C VAL A 14 1.54 -13.24 -19.14
N ASP A 15 2.59 -12.78 -18.48
CA ASP A 15 2.65 -12.65 -17.03
C ASP A 15 1.63 -11.63 -16.49
N ALA A 16 1.51 -10.47 -17.14
CA ALA A 16 0.52 -9.46 -16.76
C ALA A 16 -0.92 -9.98 -16.91
N GLU A 17 -1.22 -10.73 -17.98
CA GLU A 17 -2.54 -11.37 -18.13
C GLU A 17 -2.75 -12.50 -17.12
N ASN A 18 -1.71 -13.25 -16.76
CA ASN A 18 -1.80 -14.26 -15.70
C ASN A 18 -2.15 -13.63 -14.35
N ILE A 19 -1.46 -12.55 -13.95
CA ILE A 19 -1.76 -11.82 -12.70
C ILE A 19 -3.17 -11.23 -12.72
N LYS A 20 -3.66 -10.80 -13.89
CA LYS A 20 -5.02 -10.31 -14.04
C LYS A 20 -6.08 -11.42 -13.94
N LEU A 21 -5.76 -12.63 -14.40
CA LEU A 21 -6.65 -13.80 -14.31
C LEU A 21 -6.65 -14.43 -12.91
N SER A 22 -5.49 -14.49 -12.25
CA SER A 22 -5.32 -15.13 -10.94
C SER A 22 -5.39 -14.16 -9.77
N GLY A 23 -5.25 -12.87 -10.02
CA GLY A 23 -5.23 -11.81 -9.02
C GLY A 23 -6.57 -11.12 -8.88
N SER A 24 -6.52 -9.98 -8.22
CA SER A 24 -7.68 -9.16 -7.90
C SER A 24 -7.35 -7.69 -8.11
N ARG A 25 -8.41 -6.86 -8.16
CA ARG A 25 -8.23 -5.41 -8.24
C ARG A 25 -7.88 -4.86 -6.87
N VAL A 26 -6.85 -4.04 -6.86
CA VAL A 26 -6.41 -3.29 -5.69
C VAL A 26 -6.31 -1.81 -6.05
N LYS A 27 -6.68 -0.96 -5.10
CA LYS A 27 -6.47 0.49 -5.14
C LYS A 27 -5.15 0.79 -4.46
N VAL A 28 -4.25 1.46 -5.17
CA VAL A 28 -2.98 1.92 -4.63
C VAL A 28 -3.06 3.42 -4.40
N PHE A 29 -2.82 3.84 -3.17
CA PHE A 29 -2.68 5.24 -2.77
C PHE A 29 -1.20 5.53 -2.57
N LYS A 30 -0.68 6.49 -3.34
CA LYS A 30 0.71 6.89 -3.25
C LYS A 30 0.98 7.62 -1.95
N TYR A 31 2.08 7.25 -1.28
CA TYR A 31 2.60 8.04 -0.19
C TYR A 31 3.26 9.31 -0.71
N VAL A 32 2.81 10.46 -0.22
CA VAL A 32 3.42 11.76 -0.48
C VAL A 32 4.01 12.22 0.84
N PRO A 33 5.34 12.38 0.96
CA PRO A 33 5.92 12.92 2.18
C PRO A 33 5.38 14.35 2.39
N SER A 34 4.68 14.56 3.50
CA SER A 34 4.25 15.89 3.91
C SER A 34 5.44 16.67 4.43
N ASN A 35 5.53 17.95 4.07
CA ASN A 35 6.46 18.89 4.72
C ASN A 35 5.84 19.50 5.99
N ASP A 36 4.66 19.03 6.42
CA ASP A 36 3.98 19.47 7.64
C ASP A 36 4.57 18.76 8.87
N ILE A 37 5.80 19.17 9.18
CA ILE A 37 6.58 18.70 10.31
C ILE A 37 6.18 19.54 11.52
N ASP A 38 5.79 18.89 12.61
CA ASP A 38 5.53 19.58 13.87
C ASP A 38 6.83 20.17 14.43
N ASP A 39 6.86 21.48 14.67
CA ASP A 39 8.05 22.20 15.15
C ASP A 39 8.55 21.71 16.53
N VAL A 40 7.71 21.08 17.34
CA VAL A 40 8.06 20.62 18.69
C VAL A 40 8.60 19.18 18.65
N TYR A 41 7.90 18.29 17.94
CA TYR A 41 8.22 16.86 17.94
C TYR A 41 9.05 16.42 16.73
N GLN A 42 9.20 17.27 15.70
CA GLN A 42 9.84 16.94 14.42
C GLN A 42 9.21 15.72 13.72
N GLU A 43 7.94 15.43 14.02
CA GLU A 43 7.18 14.35 13.41
C GLU A 43 6.19 14.91 12.38
N SER A 44 5.97 14.17 11.29
CA SER A 44 4.94 14.51 10.30
C SER A 44 3.56 14.35 10.92
N ARG A 45 2.78 15.44 10.99
CA ARG A 45 1.45 15.43 11.64
C ARG A 45 0.48 14.43 11.04
N GLN A 46 0.57 14.22 9.73
CA GLN A 46 -0.21 13.23 8.99
C GLN A 46 0.65 12.61 7.89
N LYS A 47 0.44 11.31 7.61
CA LYS A 47 0.94 10.71 6.37
C LYS A 47 0.06 11.23 5.23
N THR A 48 0.59 12.13 4.42
CA THR A 48 -0.16 12.60 3.24
C THR A 48 -0.20 11.47 2.22
N ILE A 49 -1.38 10.92 1.99
CA ILE A 49 -1.62 9.92 0.96
C ILE A 49 -2.37 10.58 -0.19
N ALA A 50 -2.03 10.22 -1.42
CA ALA A 50 -2.72 10.75 -2.59
C ALA A 50 -4.22 10.46 -2.48
N HIS A 51 -5.06 11.50 -2.63
CA HIS A 51 -6.52 11.36 -2.51
C HIS A 51 -7.12 10.53 -3.64
N GLU A 52 -6.47 10.48 -4.80
CA GLU A 52 -6.92 9.70 -5.95
C GLU A 52 -6.17 8.36 -6.03
N PRO A 53 -6.83 7.24 -5.72
CA PRO A 53 -6.21 5.93 -5.87
C PRO A 53 -6.10 5.53 -7.35
N VAL A 54 -5.04 4.79 -7.66
CA VAL A 54 -4.92 4.11 -8.96
C VAL A 54 -5.35 2.65 -8.78
N THR A 55 -6.36 2.23 -9.53
CA THR A 55 -6.80 0.83 -9.54
C THR A 55 -5.92 0.01 -10.47
N MET A 56 -5.37 -1.09 -9.96
CA MET A 56 -4.53 -2.01 -10.71
C MET A 56 -4.74 -3.45 -10.29
N TRP A 57 -4.20 -4.38 -11.07
CA TRP A 57 -4.25 -5.81 -10.77
C TRP A 57 -3.04 -6.24 -9.96
N ALA A 58 -3.31 -6.95 -8.86
CA ALA A 58 -2.31 -7.57 -8.02
C ALA A 58 -2.76 -8.97 -7.63
N HIS A 59 -1.80 -9.90 -7.54
CA HIS A 59 -2.06 -11.20 -6.97
C HIS A 59 -1.74 -11.18 -5.48
N TYR A 60 -2.66 -11.69 -4.66
CA TYR A 60 -2.45 -11.89 -3.24
C TYR A 60 -3.35 -13.00 -2.73
N ASP A 61 -2.93 -13.67 -1.66
CA ASP A 61 -3.72 -14.71 -0.99
C ASP A 61 -4.35 -14.13 0.28
N PRO A 62 -5.67 -13.84 0.30
CA PRO A 62 -6.32 -13.20 1.44
C PRO A 62 -6.29 -14.10 2.66
N ARG A 63 -5.52 -13.71 3.69
CA ARG A 63 -5.51 -14.40 4.97
C ARG A 63 -6.56 -13.82 5.92
N PRO A 64 -7.29 -14.66 6.65
CA PRO A 64 -8.19 -14.17 7.68
C PRO A 64 -7.39 -13.46 8.78
N VAL A 65 -8.07 -12.51 9.41
CA VAL A 65 -7.60 -11.82 10.60
C VAL A 65 -7.44 -12.82 11.73
N GLU A 66 -6.20 -13.12 12.12
CA GLU A 66 -5.91 -13.97 13.27
C GLU A 66 -5.42 -13.12 14.45
N GLU A 67 -6.19 -13.16 15.53
CA GLU A 67 -5.82 -12.59 16.82
C GLU A 67 -5.30 -13.71 17.72
N ASN A 68 -3.97 -13.79 17.85
CA ASN A 68 -3.34 -14.80 18.69
C ASN A 68 -3.05 -14.21 20.07
N LEU A 69 -3.59 -14.86 21.11
CA LEU A 69 -3.32 -14.48 22.50
C LEU A 69 -1.97 -15.09 22.94
N THR A 70 -0.95 -14.25 23.09
CA THR A 70 0.36 -14.63 23.61
C THR A 70 0.51 -14.24 25.09
N GLN A 71 1.57 -14.71 25.75
CA GLN A 71 1.85 -14.36 27.15
C GLN A 71 2.12 -12.86 27.37
N PHE A 72 2.38 -12.11 26.29
CA PHE A 72 2.63 -10.67 26.31
C PHE A 72 1.43 -9.82 25.86
N GLY A 73 0.34 -10.45 25.36
CA GLY A 73 -0.87 -9.75 24.92
C GLY A 73 -1.47 -10.35 23.66
N VAL A 74 -2.37 -9.60 23.01
CA VAL A 74 -2.94 -9.99 21.71
C VAL A 74 -1.97 -9.57 20.61
N GLU A 75 -1.36 -10.54 19.94
CA GLU A 75 -0.58 -10.32 18.74
C GLU A 75 -1.44 -10.52 17.50
N MET A 76 -1.42 -9.53 16.62
CA MET A 76 -2.17 -9.54 15.38
C MET A 76 -1.16 -9.58 14.24
N GLN A 77 -0.97 -10.74 13.64
CA GLN A 77 -0.08 -10.90 12.49
C GLN A 77 -0.93 -10.81 11.22
N MET A 78 -0.81 -9.68 10.52
CA MET A 78 -1.54 -9.41 9.27
C MET A 78 -0.64 -8.83 8.21
N ASP A 79 0.52 -9.44 8.04
CA ASP A 79 1.34 -9.12 6.90
C ASP A 79 0.70 -9.75 5.67
N GLN A 80 0.64 -9.03 4.56
CA GLN A 80 0.12 -9.52 3.31
C GLN A 80 1.16 -9.22 2.23
N ILE A 81 1.40 -10.21 1.38
CA ILE A 81 2.29 -10.03 0.22
C ILE A 81 1.40 -9.79 -0.99
N PHE A 82 1.63 -8.66 -1.65
CA PHE A 82 1.03 -8.31 -2.92
C PHE A 82 2.06 -8.46 -4.02
N VAL A 83 1.74 -9.24 -5.05
CA VAL A 83 2.60 -9.46 -6.20
C VAL A 83 2.07 -8.66 -7.38
N PHE A 84 2.93 -7.78 -7.90
CA PHE A 84 2.63 -6.95 -9.06
C PHE A 84 3.58 -7.25 -10.21
N ASN A 85 3.10 -7.11 -11.44
CA ASN A 85 4.01 -7.05 -12.59
C ASN A 85 4.67 -5.67 -12.63
N LYS A 86 6.01 -5.62 -12.62
CA LYS A 86 6.81 -4.38 -12.59
C LYS A 86 6.52 -3.47 -13.78
N SER A 87 6.56 -4.02 -15.00
CA SER A 87 6.37 -3.24 -16.22
C SER A 87 4.96 -2.65 -16.32
N TYR A 88 3.96 -3.42 -15.91
CA TYR A 88 2.57 -2.96 -15.84
C TYR A 88 2.37 -1.89 -14.76
N THR A 89 3.00 -2.06 -13.60
CA THR A 89 2.92 -1.13 -12.47
C THR A 89 3.50 0.22 -12.84
N GLU A 90 4.71 0.24 -13.39
CA GLU A 90 5.38 1.47 -13.82
C GLU A 90 4.61 2.19 -14.94
N GLN A 91 3.90 1.45 -15.80
CA GLN A 91 3.04 2.05 -16.83
C GLN A 91 1.78 2.71 -16.26
N MET A 92 1.21 2.13 -15.19
CA MET A 92 -0.04 2.63 -14.59
C MET A 92 0.20 3.74 -13.56
N LEU A 93 1.24 3.60 -12.74
CA LEU A 93 1.58 4.55 -11.67
C LEU A 93 2.61 5.60 -12.10
N GLY A 94 3.33 5.39 -13.20
CA GLY A 94 4.49 6.20 -13.60
C GLY A 94 5.76 5.89 -12.80
N GLU A 95 5.63 5.22 -11.66
CA GLU A 95 6.69 4.88 -10.71
C GLU A 95 6.42 3.49 -10.08
N PRO A 96 7.45 2.78 -9.59
CA PRO A 96 7.24 1.51 -8.90
C PRO A 96 6.53 1.70 -7.55
N ILE A 97 5.98 0.62 -7.00
CA ILE A 97 5.49 0.61 -5.61
C ILE A 97 6.63 0.94 -4.67
N SER A 98 6.38 1.85 -3.73
CA SER A 98 7.34 2.33 -2.76
C SER A 98 6.89 2.04 -1.33
N ILE A 99 7.84 2.04 -0.41
CA ILE A 99 7.57 1.92 1.02
C ILE A 99 6.70 3.12 1.44
N GLY A 100 5.66 2.85 2.23
CA GLY A 100 4.66 3.81 2.66
C GLY A 100 3.40 3.86 1.78
N ASP A 101 3.46 3.35 0.55
CA ASP A 101 2.28 3.25 -0.31
C ASP A 101 1.19 2.40 0.39
N ILE A 102 -0.08 2.78 0.20
CA ILE A 102 -1.21 2.06 0.79
C ILE A 102 -1.91 1.25 -0.29
N ILE A 103 -2.21 0.00 0.02
CA ILE A 103 -2.92 -0.94 -0.85
C ILE A 103 -4.26 -1.27 -0.19
N GLN A 104 -5.34 -1.08 -0.92
CA GLN A 104 -6.70 -1.47 -0.52
C GLN A 104 -7.30 -2.40 -1.57
N PRO A 105 -7.52 -3.69 -1.25
CA PRO A 105 -8.26 -4.57 -2.14
C PRO A 105 -9.69 -4.09 -2.40
N GLU A 106 -10.21 -4.23 -3.63
CA GLU A 106 -11.57 -3.77 -3.93
C GLU A 106 -12.66 -4.56 -3.20
N PHE A 107 -12.34 -5.76 -2.71
CA PHE A 107 -13.30 -6.66 -2.08
C PHE A 107 -13.21 -6.69 -0.55
N GLN A 108 -12.26 -5.97 0.06
CA GLN A 108 -12.14 -5.84 1.51
C GLN A 108 -12.01 -4.36 1.86
N ASP A 109 -12.77 -3.90 2.85
CA ASP A 109 -12.63 -2.53 3.36
C ASP A 109 -11.50 -2.43 4.39
N VAL A 110 -10.34 -2.95 4.01
CA VAL A 110 -9.12 -2.95 4.82
C VAL A 110 -7.97 -2.36 4.03
N LYS A 111 -7.15 -1.54 4.68
CA LYS A 111 -5.97 -0.94 4.06
C LYS A 111 -4.71 -1.59 4.60
N PHE A 112 -3.72 -1.73 3.73
CA PHE A 112 -2.40 -2.24 4.06
C PHE A 112 -1.34 -1.20 3.71
N GLU A 113 -0.40 -0.96 4.61
CA GLU A 113 0.75 -0.09 4.37
C GLU A 113 1.95 -0.94 3.94
N VAL A 114 2.53 -0.62 2.79
CA VAL A 114 3.76 -1.27 2.30
C VAL A 114 4.93 -0.87 3.20
N PHE A 115 5.60 -1.86 3.81
CA PHE A 115 6.81 -1.62 4.62
C PHE A 115 8.08 -2.13 3.95
N GLU A 116 7.96 -3.03 2.99
CA GLU A 116 9.09 -3.57 2.23
C GLU A 116 8.67 -3.92 0.80
N VAL A 117 9.55 -3.67 -0.16
CA VAL A 117 9.35 -4.04 -1.57
C VAL A 117 10.57 -4.82 -2.04
N GLN A 118 10.33 -6.05 -2.50
CA GLN A 118 11.36 -6.91 -3.08
C GLN A 118 11.14 -7.07 -4.57
N GLU A 119 12.23 -7.00 -5.34
CA GLU A 119 12.22 -7.28 -6.77
C GLU A 119 12.53 -8.76 -6.99
N ASP A 120 11.58 -9.50 -7.60
CA ASP A 120 11.81 -10.88 -7.99
C ASP A 120 12.19 -10.97 -9.47
N SER A 121 13.24 -11.74 -9.73
CA SER A 121 13.92 -11.81 -11.01
C SER A 121 14.06 -13.23 -11.50
N PHE A 122 13.74 -13.44 -12.78
CA PHE A 122 14.03 -14.68 -13.48
C PHE A 122 15.40 -14.55 -14.15
N GLU A 123 16.34 -15.45 -13.83
CA GLU A 123 17.73 -15.41 -14.29
C GLU A 123 17.89 -15.21 -15.81
N ALA A 124 16.96 -15.72 -16.61
CA ALA A 124 17.01 -15.63 -18.07
C ALA A 124 16.53 -14.28 -18.65
N TYR A 125 15.75 -13.50 -17.89
CA TYR A 125 14.95 -12.40 -18.45
C TYR A 125 15.01 -11.08 -17.63
N GLY A 126 15.45 -11.11 -16.36
CA GLY A 126 15.55 -9.96 -15.45
C GLY A 126 14.41 -9.89 -14.42
N VAL A 127 14.17 -8.69 -13.86
CA VAL A 127 13.11 -8.44 -12.85
C VAL A 127 11.74 -8.30 -13.52
N TYR A 128 10.73 -9.01 -12.99
CA TYR A 128 9.36 -9.01 -13.51
C TYR A 128 8.31 -8.74 -12.45
N HIS A 129 8.55 -9.18 -11.22
CA HIS A 129 7.61 -9.03 -10.14
C HIS A 129 8.11 -8.06 -9.08
N LEU A 130 7.18 -7.30 -8.52
CA LEU A 130 7.37 -6.54 -7.30
C LEU A 130 6.56 -7.24 -6.21
N LEU A 131 7.25 -7.71 -5.18
CA LEU A 131 6.65 -8.28 -3.97
C LEU A 131 6.56 -7.16 -2.94
N ALA A 132 5.38 -6.58 -2.79
CA ALA A 132 5.12 -5.59 -1.77
C ALA A 132 4.64 -6.29 -0.50
N HIS A 133 5.48 -6.30 0.52
CA HIS A 133 5.12 -6.71 1.86
C HIS A 133 4.43 -5.56 2.55
N ALA A 134 3.17 -5.78 2.91
CA ALA A 134 2.33 -4.75 3.49
C ALA A 134 1.73 -5.24 4.80
N LYS A 135 1.67 -4.36 5.79
CA LYS A 135 1.09 -4.64 7.11
C LYS A 135 -0.29 -4.00 7.20
N PHE A 136 -1.19 -4.62 7.94
CA PHE A 136 -2.51 -4.05 8.20
C PHE A 136 -2.42 -2.65 8.84
N LEU A 137 -3.15 -1.69 8.27
CA LEU A 137 -3.24 -0.33 8.76
C LEU A 137 -4.51 -0.18 9.61
N ARG A 138 -4.33 0.01 10.93
CA ARG A 138 -5.43 0.06 11.91
C ARG A 138 -6.20 1.39 11.91
N ASP A 139 -5.55 2.49 11.55
CA ASP A 139 -6.01 3.85 11.87
C ASP A 139 -6.71 4.54 10.68
N THR A 140 -7.67 3.90 10.03
CA THR A 140 -8.26 4.44 8.78
C THR A 140 -9.57 5.22 8.93
N GLN A 141 -10.17 5.33 10.11
CA GLN A 141 -11.35 6.19 10.27
C GLN A 141 -11.01 7.70 10.24
N ASP A 142 -9.78 8.10 10.62
CA ASP A 142 -9.47 9.53 10.84
C ASP A 142 -8.48 10.16 9.84
N ILE A 143 -7.88 9.37 8.93
CA ILE A 143 -6.89 9.93 7.97
C ILE A 143 -7.58 10.74 6.87
N HIS A 144 -8.85 10.46 6.59
CA HIS A 144 -9.64 11.22 5.64
C HIS A 144 -10.67 12.05 6.39
N ASN A 145 -10.30 13.30 6.67
CA ASN A 145 -11.25 14.39 6.87
C ASN A 145 -11.87 14.54 8.28
N GLU A 146 -11.04 14.63 9.31
CA GLU A 146 -11.42 15.39 10.50
C GLU A 146 -10.63 16.70 10.53
N ASP A 147 -11.32 17.78 10.14
CA ASP A 147 -10.96 19.12 10.57
C ASP A 147 -11.03 19.12 12.11
N PHE A 148 -9.94 18.75 12.78
CA PHE A 148 -9.78 18.85 14.24
C PHE A 148 -9.68 20.32 14.73
N PHE A 149 -10.44 21.22 14.10
CA PHE A 149 -10.75 22.55 14.61
C PHE A 149 -12.16 22.57 15.17
N ASP A 150 -12.59 21.52 15.86
CA ASP A 150 -13.68 21.67 16.81
C ASP A 150 -13.12 22.39 18.03
N LYS A 151 -13.42 23.70 18.06
CA LYS A 151 -13.03 24.62 19.13
C LYS A 151 -13.32 23.97 20.48
N THR A 152 -12.31 23.95 21.35
CA THR A 152 -12.49 23.55 22.75
C THR A 152 -13.60 24.37 23.40
N ASP A 153 -14.50 23.64 24.05
CA ASP A 153 -15.63 24.06 24.89
C ASP A 153 -15.40 25.40 25.64
N GLU A 154 -16.30 26.36 25.47
CA GLU A 154 -16.35 27.58 26.29
C GLU A 154 -16.91 27.25 27.69
N LEU A 155 -16.13 26.55 28.50
CA LEU A 155 -16.40 26.37 29.93
C LEU A 155 -15.30 27.07 30.75
N GLY A 156 -15.57 28.32 31.13
CA GLY A 156 -14.69 29.09 32.00
C GLY A 156 -15.32 30.36 32.56
N GLY A 157 -16.12 30.19 33.62
CA GLY A 157 -16.12 31.06 34.81
C GLY A 157 -16.53 32.54 34.69
N TYR A 158 -17.52 32.92 35.52
CA TYR A 158 -17.90 34.31 35.82
C TYR A 158 -16.70 35.24 36.06
N ASP A 159 -16.75 36.43 35.47
CA ASP A 159 -16.12 37.63 36.03
C ASP A 159 -17.16 38.75 36.19
N ARG A 160 -17.00 39.44 37.33
CA ARG A 160 -17.92 40.32 38.09
C ARG A 160 -18.78 41.33 37.35
#